data_AF-A0AA96N7S8-F1
#
_entry.id   AF-A0AA96N7S8-F1
#
_cell.length_a   1.000
_cell.length_b   1.000
_cell.length_c   1.000
_cell.angle_alpha   90.00
_cell.angle_beta   90.00
_cell.angle_gamma   90.00
#
_symmetry.space_group_name_H-M   'P 1'
#
loop_
_entity.id
_entity.type
_entity.pdbx_description
1 polymer ?
#
loop_
_entity_poly.entity_id
_entity_poly.type
_entity_poly.pdbx_seq_one_letter_code
_entity_poly.pdbx_strand_id
1 'polypeptide(L)'
;MITRIEQAITDRLKRGLGQMVRTVKSYNGEADDLAGQIHTLPAVWVTFGGCKVEKADSGNFRYRNSGEFVVMCATRSLRNEQALRQGGIDIREVGSNDLITAVRRLLDGQRVAGDDSRGLIPNAIRPIANHVLVTNAAVSIYAVEYTLHWNSMALENGRFPEEARDPADPDYLFTKYKGELSAPYPPFEIMDGLIIDPKRGAKLPHHFDLRKSDGQD
;
A
#
# COMPACT_ATOMS: atom_id res chain seq x y z
N MET A 1 -1.53 -0.14 -7.81
CA MET A 1 -1.63 -0.66 -6.41
C MET A 1 -0.63 0.01 -5.47
N ILE A 2 0.68 -0.03 -5.74
CA ILE A 2 1.73 0.54 -4.85
C ILE A 2 1.44 1.98 -4.44
N THR A 3 1.19 2.88 -5.40
CA THR A 3 0.86 4.29 -5.14
C THR A 3 -0.37 4.46 -4.24
N ARG A 4 -1.39 3.61 -4.41
CA ARG A 4 -2.62 3.65 -3.58
C ARG A 4 -2.32 3.27 -2.13
N ILE A 5 -1.47 2.26 -1.90
CA ILE A 5 -1.03 1.86 -0.56
C ILE A 5 -0.23 2.99 0.08
N GLU A 6 0.77 3.54 -0.63
CA GLU A 6 1.63 4.62 -0.12
C GLU A 6 0.82 5.87 0.26
N GLN A 7 -0.14 6.27 -0.59
CA GLN A 7 -1.07 7.36 -0.30
C GLN A 7 -1.93 7.07 0.93
N ALA A 8 -2.49 5.86 1.03
CA ALA A 8 -3.32 5.47 2.18
C ALA A 8 -2.54 5.47 3.50
N ILE A 9 -1.28 5.01 3.50
CA ILE A 9 -0.36 5.11 4.65
C ILE A 9 -0.13 6.59 5.00
N THR A 10 0.23 7.40 4.00
CA THR A 10 0.51 8.83 4.15
C THR A 10 -0.69 9.56 4.75
N ASP A 11 -1.90 9.35 4.21
CA ASP A 11 -3.12 10.03 4.65
C ASP A 11 -3.56 9.61 6.05
N ARG A 12 -3.33 8.35 6.40
CA ARG A 12 -3.57 7.86 7.76
C ARG A 12 -2.61 8.50 8.76
N LEU A 13 -1.32 8.56 8.43
CA LEU A 13 -0.31 9.20 9.26
C LEU A 13 -0.55 10.71 9.40
N LYS A 14 -0.88 11.40 8.31
CA LYS A 14 -1.25 12.83 8.33
C LYS A 14 -2.36 13.10 9.34
N ARG A 15 -3.44 12.31 9.30
CA ARG A 15 -4.58 12.48 10.21
C ARG A 15 -4.25 12.07 11.65
N GLY A 16 -3.46 11.02 11.83
CA GLY A 16 -3.19 10.45 13.15
C GLY A 16 -2.10 11.17 13.95
N LEU A 17 -1.07 11.72 13.29
CA LEU A 17 0.05 12.38 13.96
C LEU A 17 -0.27 13.83 14.35
N GLY A 18 -1.23 14.47 13.69
CA GLY A 18 -1.67 15.83 14.02
C GLY A 18 -0.51 16.82 14.08
N GLN A 19 -0.36 17.52 15.20
CA GLN A 19 0.66 18.55 15.41
C GLN A 19 2.04 17.99 15.81
N MET A 20 2.18 16.68 15.98
CA MET A 20 3.45 16.03 16.36
C MET A 20 4.52 16.18 15.26
N VAL A 21 4.10 16.31 14.01
CA VAL A 21 5.00 16.44 12.85
C VAL A 21 4.57 17.62 12.02
N ARG A 22 5.54 18.29 11.37
CA ARG A 22 5.25 19.41 10.45
C ARG A 22 4.82 18.92 9.09
N THR A 23 5.37 17.78 8.66
CA THR A 23 5.12 17.22 7.33
C THR A 23 5.03 15.70 7.36
N VAL A 24 4.07 15.17 6.61
CA VAL A 24 3.99 13.75 6.24
C VAL A 24 3.80 13.69 4.73
N LYS A 25 4.66 12.98 4.00
CA LYS A 25 4.60 12.88 2.52
C LYS A 25 5.32 11.63 2.00
N SER A 26 5.14 11.33 0.73
CA SER A 26 6.00 10.38 0.01
C SER A 26 7.45 10.89 -0.02
N TYR A 27 8.41 9.97 0.13
CA TYR A 27 9.84 10.25 0.07
C TYR A 27 10.28 10.60 -1.36
N ASN A 28 11.10 11.64 -1.49
CA ASN A 28 11.67 12.14 -2.75
C ASN A 28 13.17 12.46 -2.63
N GLY A 29 13.89 11.84 -1.69
CA GLY A 29 15.32 12.12 -1.48
C GLY A 29 15.61 13.05 -0.29
N GLU A 30 14.66 13.27 0.61
CA GLU A 30 14.84 14.18 1.76
C GLU A 30 16.01 13.81 2.67
N ALA A 31 16.39 12.53 2.72
CA ALA A 31 17.51 12.09 3.55
C ALA A 31 18.87 12.47 2.96
N ASP A 32 18.93 12.77 1.66
CA ASP A 32 20.16 13.18 0.97
C ASP A 32 20.45 14.69 1.13
N ASP A 33 19.42 15.50 1.43
CA ASP A 33 19.52 16.95 1.72
C ASP A 33 18.95 17.30 3.10
N LEU A 34 19.56 16.77 4.16
CA LEU A 34 19.12 17.05 5.54
C LEU A 34 19.23 18.53 5.91
N ALA A 35 20.18 19.26 5.32
CA ALA A 35 20.38 20.68 5.57
C ALA A 35 19.18 21.50 5.09
N GLY A 36 18.66 21.21 3.88
CA GLY A 36 17.45 21.84 3.37
C GLY A 36 16.18 21.44 4.14
N GLN A 37 16.11 20.21 4.65
CA GLN A 37 14.93 19.69 5.36
C GLN A 37 14.88 20.02 6.86
N ILE A 38 15.93 20.62 7.43
CA ILE A 38 16.00 20.83 8.89
C ILE A 38 14.81 21.63 9.45
N HIS A 39 14.26 22.58 8.68
CA HIS A 39 13.12 23.40 9.07
C HIS A 39 11.77 22.68 8.97
N THR A 40 11.71 21.54 8.28
CA THR A 40 10.52 20.70 8.17
C THR A 40 10.49 19.60 9.23
N LEU A 41 11.55 19.42 10.02
CA LEU A 41 11.58 18.45 11.11
C LEU A 41 10.85 18.96 12.37
N PRO A 42 10.09 18.10 13.09
CA PRO A 42 9.92 16.65 12.85
C PRO A 42 9.06 16.33 11.62
N ALA A 43 9.44 15.29 10.89
CA ALA A 43 8.79 14.87 9.65
C ALA A 43 8.68 13.34 9.55
N VAL A 44 7.70 12.87 8.77
CA VAL A 44 7.59 11.47 8.38
C VAL A 44 7.55 11.36 6.86
N TRP A 45 8.35 10.46 6.31
CA TRP A 45 8.38 10.17 4.88
C TRP A 45 8.04 8.71 4.63
N VAL A 46 7.20 8.45 3.63
CA VAL A 46 6.77 7.09 3.27
C VAL A 46 7.35 6.74 1.90
N THR A 47 7.91 5.54 1.77
CA THR A 47 8.42 5.05 0.49
C THR A 47 8.15 3.57 0.30
N PHE A 48 8.15 3.13 -0.96
CA PHE A 48 8.15 1.73 -1.32
C PHE A 48 9.59 1.20 -1.38
N GLY A 49 9.90 0.20 -0.55
CA GLY A 49 11.23 -0.41 -0.45
C GLY A 49 11.50 -1.51 -1.48
N GLY A 50 10.44 -2.07 -2.08
CA GLY A 50 10.53 -3.14 -3.06
C GLY A 50 9.44 -4.18 -2.89
N CYS A 51 9.44 -5.22 -3.72
CA CYS A 51 8.46 -6.28 -3.63
C CYS A 51 9.04 -7.62 -4.07
N LYS A 52 8.72 -8.66 -3.30
CA LYS A 52 8.93 -10.05 -3.69
C LYS A 52 7.66 -10.62 -4.32
N VAL A 53 7.79 -11.31 -5.44
CA VAL A 53 6.67 -11.94 -6.14
C VAL A 53 6.79 -13.46 -6.00
N GLU A 54 5.71 -14.10 -5.57
CA GLU A 54 5.62 -15.54 -5.35
C GLU A 54 4.39 -16.11 -6.06
N LYS A 55 4.36 -17.43 -6.26
CA LYS A 55 3.17 -18.10 -6.79
C LYS A 55 2.07 -18.03 -5.72
N ALA A 56 0.84 -17.70 -6.13
CA ALA A 56 -0.28 -17.75 -5.22
C ALA A 56 -0.79 -19.21 -5.08
N ASP A 57 -1.14 -19.59 -3.85
CA ASP A 57 -1.63 -20.94 -3.53
C ASP A 57 -3.08 -21.20 -4.00
N SER A 58 -3.81 -20.14 -4.35
CA SER A 58 -5.23 -20.21 -4.71
C SER A 58 -5.43 -20.06 -6.22
N GLY A 59 -6.31 -20.88 -6.80
CA GLY A 59 -6.53 -20.93 -8.26
C GLY A 59 -7.02 -19.62 -8.91
N ASN A 60 -7.56 -18.69 -8.14
CA ASN A 60 -8.09 -17.42 -8.68
C ASN A 60 -7.00 -16.40 -9.04
N PHE A 61 -5.78 -16.54 -8.49
CA PHE A 61 -4.67 -15.63 -8.78
C PHE A 61 -3.41 -16.42 -9.08
N ARG A 62 -2.61 -15.96 -10.04
CA ARG A 62 -1.36 -16.64 -10.40
C ARG A 62 -0.20 -16.28 -9.47
N TYR A 63 -0.15 -15.02 -9.05
CA TYR A 63 0.96 -14.48 -8.27
C TYR A 63 0.48 -13.66 -7.07
N ARG A 64 1.25 -13.72 -6.00
CA ARG A 64 1.10 -12.93 -4.78
C ARG A 64 2.33 -12.05 -4.61
N ASN A 65 2.09 -10.79 -4.32
CA ASN A 65 3.11 -9.80 -4.01
C ASN A 65 3.28 -9.68 -2.50
N SER A 66 4.52 -9.53 -2.07
CA SER A 66 4.92 -9.18 -0.71
C SER A 66 5.72 -7.88 -0.81
N GLY A 67 5.02 -6.75 -0.68
CA GLY A 67 5.62 -5.43 -0.81
C GLY A 67 6.14 -4.92 0.51
N GLU A 68 7.32 -4.31 0.45
CA GLU A 68 7.95 -3.61 1.55
C GLU A 68 7.67 -2.11 1.45
N PHE A 69 7.18 -1.53 2.54
CA PHE A 69 6.96 -0.10 2.69
C PHE A 69 7.77 0.39 3.88
N VAL A 70 8.47 1.50 3.71
CA VAL A 70 9.34 2.08 4.73
C VAL A 70 8.79 3.43 5.14
N VAL A 71 8.59 3.60 6.44
CA VAL A 71 8.18 4.86 7.05
C VAL A 71 9.39 5.45 7.80
N MET A 72 9.98 6.49 7.23
CA MET A 72 11.11 7.20 7.83
C MET A 72 10.61 8.24 8.82
N CYS A 73 11.01 8.11 10.08
CA CYS A 73 10.73 9.04 11.16
C CYS A 73 11.95 9.93 11.39
N ALA A 74 11.85 11.22 11.04
CA ALA A 74 12.96 12.17 11.14
C ALA A 74 12.67 13.21 12.24
N THR A 75 13.57 13.34 13.21
CA THR A 75 13.49 14.31 14.30
C THR A 75 14.78 15.10 14.44
N ARG A 76 14.73 16.23 15.15
CA ARG A 76 15.91 17.02 15.47
C ARG A 76 15.86 17.56 16.89
N SER A 77 17.03 17.78 17.48
CA SER A 77 17.19 18.36 18.82
C SER A 77 18.28 19.43 18.79
N LEU A 78 18.02 20.54 19.48
CA LEU A 78 18.97 21.63 19.70
C LEU A 78 19.62 21.58 21.10
N ARG A 79 19.13 20.72 22.00
CA ARG A 79 19.48 20.74 23.42
C ARG A 79 20.51 19.68 23.80
N ASN A 80 20.15 18.42 23.64
CA ASN A 80 20.98 17.26 23.97
C ASN A 80 20.42 15.97 23.33
N GLU A 81 21.19 14.89 23.40
CA GLU A 81 20.84 13.58 22.81
C GLU A 81 19.64 12.91 23.51
N GLN A 82 19.50 13.07 24.84
CA GLN A 82 18.40 12.47 25.57
C GLN A 82 17.04 13.01 25.09
N ALA A 83 16.94 14.33 24.89
CA ALA A 83 15.76 14.96 24.32
C ALA A 83 15.51 14.54 22.87
N LEU A 84 16.56 14.23 22.09
CA LEU A 84 16.39 13.70 20.72
C LEU A 84 15.73 12.31 20.71
N ARG A 85 15.93 11.51 21.76
CA ARG A 85 15.34 10.17 21.88
C ARG A 85 13.95 10.22 22.53
N GLN A 86 13.81 10.91 23.65
CA GLN A 86 12.63 10.88 24.54
C GLN A 86 11.67 12.06 24.37
N GLY A 87 12.03 13.03 23.54
CA GLY A 87 11.32 14.29 23.47
C GLY A 87 11.66 15.22 24.63
N GLY A 88 11.09 16.41 24.59
CA GLY A 88 11.23 17.43 25.61
C GLY A 88 9.90 17.78 26.27
N ILE A 89 9.91 18.86 27.05
CA ILE A 89 8.74 19.29 27.82
C ILE A 89 7.72 20.00 26.90
N ASP A 90 8.21 20.69 25.87
CA ASP A 90 7.37 21.37 24.88
C ASP A 90 6.82 20.35 23.87
N ILE A 91 5.54 20.51 23.50
CA ILE A 91 4.86 19.66 22.51
C ILE A 91 5.58 19.59 21.15
N ARG A 92 6.42 20.58 20.83
CA ARG A 92 7.21 20.66 19.60
C ARG A 92 8.54 19.90 19.68
N GLU A 93 8.97 19.51 20.88
CA GLU A 93 10.19 18.75 21.13
C GLU A 93 9.88 17.26 21.04
N VAL A 94 9.58 16.76 19.84
CA VAL A 94 9.23 15.36 19.63
C VAL A 94 10.48 14.48 19.54
N GLY A 95 10.54 13.46 20.39
CA GLY A 95 11.60 12.47 20.38
C GLY A 95 11.45 11.44 19.27
N SER A 96 12.58 10.85 18.85
CA SER A 96 12.59 9.75 17.88
C SER A 96 11.75 8.56 18.35
N ASN A 97 11.84 8.20 19.64
CA ASN A 97 11.10 7.05 20.18
C ASN A 97 9.59 7.32 20.23
N ASP A 98 9.18 8.54 20.55
CA ASP A 98 7.76 8.92 20.59
C ASP A 98 7.16 8.87 19.19
N LEU A 99 7.89 9.42 18.21
CA LEU A 99 7.43 9.42 16.83
C LEU A 99 7.32 8.00 16.26
N ILE A 100 8.32 7.14 16.52
CA ILE A 100 8.28 5.71 16.15
C ILE A 100 7.08 5.02 16.82
N THR A 101 6.85 5.28 18.11
CA THR A 101 5.74 4.68 18.86
C THR A 101 4.39 5.11 18.29
N ALA A 102 4.23 6.39 17.96
CA ALA A 102 3.02 6.93 17.35
C ALA A 102 2.76 6.34 15.97
N VAL A 103 3.78 6.26 15.11
CA VAL A 103 3.69 5.63 13.78
C VAL A 103 3.25 4.18 13.90
N ARG A 104 3.88 3.41 14.79
CA ARG A 104 3.52 2.00 15.01
C ARG A 104 2.09 1.83 15.53
N ARG A 105 1.67 2.66 16.49
CA ARG A 105 0.29 2.65 16.98
C ARG A 105 -0.72 2.97 15.88
N LEU A 106 -0.35 3.83 14.95
CA LEU A 106 -1.20 4.18 13.84
C LEU A 106 -1.23 3.11 12.75
N LEU A 107 -0.15 2.37 12.49
CA LEU A 107 -0.02 1.51 11.31
C LEU A 107 -0.04 0.01 11.57
N ASP A 108 0.46 -0.47 12.72
CA ASP A 108 0.58 -1.91 12.98
C ASP A 108 -0.79 -2.61 12.84
N GLY A 109 -0.87 -3.59 11.94
CA GLY A 109 -2.07 -4.38 11.65
C GLY A 109 -3.16 -3.64 10.84
N GLN A 110 -2.92 -2.43 10.36
CA GLN A 110 -3.94 -1.66 9.65
C GLN A 110 -4.10 -2.10 8.21
N ARG A 111 -5.36 -2.20 7.78
CA ARG A 111 -5.74 -2.49 6.40
C ARG A 111 -5.91 -1.19 5.63
N VAL A 112 -4.80 -0.67 5.13
CA VAL A 112 -4.76 0.61 4.41
C VAL A 112 -5.13 0.48 2.93
N ALA A 113 -4.91 -0.70 2.34
CA ALA A 113 -5.32 -1.06 0.98
C ALA A 113 -5.10 -2.56 0.74
N GLY A 114 -5.75 -3.11 -0.29
CA GLY A 114 -5.70 -4.53 -0.63
C GLY A 114 -6.54 -5.41 0.30
N ASP A 115 -6.54 -6.71 -0.01
CA ASP A 115 -7.39 -7.71 0.66
C ASP A 115 -6.65 -8.50 1.74
N ASP A 116 -5.46 -8.04 2.15
CA ASP A 116 -4.68 -8.72 3.17
C ASP A 116 -5.37 -8.64 4.53
N SER A 117 -5.72 -9.81 5.07
CA SER A 117 -6.38 -9.90 6.36
C SER A 117 -5.47 -9.48 7.53
N ARG A 118 -4.15 -9.52 7.33
CA ARG A 118 -3.17 -9.14 8.36
C ARG A 118 -2.92 -7.63 8.41
N GLY A 119 -3.25 -6.90 7.34
CA GLY A 119 -2.88 -5.48 7.20
C GLY A 119 -1.37 -5.28 7.12
N LEU A 120 -0.89 -4.09 7.52
CA LEU A 120 0.53 -3.77 7.57
C LEU A 120 1.24 -4.56 8.68
N ILE A 121 2.15 -5.44 8.29
CA ILE A 121 2.94 -6.28 9.20
C ILE A 121 4.26 -5.57 9.50
N PRO A 122 4.53 -5.14 10.75
CA PRO A 122 5.81 -4.52 11.09
C PRO A 122 6.95 -5.55 11.01
N ASN A 123 8.06 -5.19 10.35
CA ASN A 123 9.23 -6.05 10.18
C ASN A 123 10.36 -5.65 11.15
N ALA A 124 10.90 -4.44 10.97
CA ALA A 124 12.05 -3.95 11.71
C ALA A 124 12.01 -2.43 11.88
N ILE A 125 12.81 -1.95 12.84
CA ILE A 125 13.11 -0.53 13.01
C ILE A 125 14.62 -0.37 12.88
N ARG A 126 15.09 0.45 11.95
CA ARG A 126 16.51 0.63 11.67
C ARG A 126 16.91 2.10 11.70
N PRO A 127 18.06 2.47 12.30
CA PRO A 127 18.61 3.80 12.13
C PRO A 127 19.12 3.96 10.69
N ILE A 128 18.74 5.06 10.03
CA ILE A 128 19.33 5.50 8.75
C ILE A 128 20.43 6.53 9.04
N ALA A 129 20.13 7.50 9.88
CA ALA A 129 21.04 8.53 10.34
C ALA A 129 20.87 8.69 11.84
N ASN A 130 21.94 8.62 12.62
CA ASN A 130 21.86 8.77 14.06
C ASN A 130 22.77 9.89 14.53
N HIS A 131 22.18 10.91 15.16
CA HIS A 131 22.92 12.04 15.73
C HIS A 131 23.82 12.77 14.71
N VAL A 132 23.34 12.92 13.47
CA VAL A 132 24.07 13.68 12.46
C VAL A 132 23.91 15.17 12.79
N LEU A 133 25.02 15.86 12.99
CA LEU A 133 25.02 17.30 13.22
C LEU A 133 24.79 18.04 11.90
N VAL A 134 23.65 18.72 11.80
CA VAL A 134 23.23 19.50 10.64
C VAL A 134 22.86 20.89 11.12
N THR A 135 23.57 21.93 10.64
CA THR A 135 23.29 23.34 10.96
C THR A 135 23.06 23.58 12.47
N ASN A 136 23.97 23.07 13.31
CA ASN A 136 23.93 23.13 14.78
C ASN A 136 22.75 22.41 15.48
N ALA A 137 22.05 21.52 14.79
CA ALA A 137 21.08 20.61 15.39
C ALA A 137 21.51 19.15 15.19
N ALA A 138 21.26 18.30 16.18
CA ALA A 138 21.40 16.86 16.01
C ALA A 138 20.14 16.31 15.36
N VAL A 139 20.29 15.61 14.24
CA VAL A 139 19.22 14.98 13.48
C VAL A 139 19.30 13.46 13.64
N SER A 140 18.15 12.82 13.82
CA SER A 140 18.02 11.36 13.82
C SER A 140 16.88 10.92 12.90
N ILE A 141 17.14 9.86 12.13
CA ILE A 141 16.21 9.28 11.15
C ILE A 141 16.17 7.77 11.37
N TYR A 142 14.97 7.25 11.58
CA TYR A 142 14.72 5.82 11.71
C TYR A 142 13.73 5.33 10.66
N ALA A 143 14.04 4.24 9.99
CA ALA A 143 13.13 3.49 9.15
C ALA A 143 12.28 2.55 10.01
N VAL A 144 10.96 2.60 9.84
CA VAL A 144 10.03 1.56 10.30
C VAL A 144 9.57 0.79 9.06
N GLU A 145 9.99 -0.46 8.95
CA GLU A 145 9.73 -1.33 7.80
C GLU A 145 8.42 -2.11 7.99
N TYR A 146 7.58 -2.15 6.95
CA TYR A 146 6.33 -2.88 6.92
C TYR A 146 6.25 -3.78 5.70
N THR A 147 5.69 -4.98 5.87
CA THR A 147 5.25 -5.84 4.77
C THR A 147 3.74 -5.70 4.58
N LEU A 148 3.28 -5.67 3.32
CA LEU A 148 1.88 -5.83 2.96
C LEU A 148 1.76 -6.79 1.78
N HIS A 149 0.75 -7.68 1.81
CA HIS A 149 0.51 -8.59 0.71
C HIS A 149 -0.66 -8.14 -0.19
N TRP A 150 -0.57 -8.41 -1.49
CA TRP A 150 -1.71 -8.30 -2.41
C TRP A 150 -1.53 -9.23 -3.60
N ASN A 151 -2.63 -9.64 -4.22
CA ASN A 151 -2.58 -10.52 -5.39
C ASN A 151 -2.33 -9.72 -6.67
N SER A 152 -1.58 -10.31 -7.62
CA SER A 152 -1.44 -9.76 -8.96
C SER A 152 -2.63 -10.16 -9.83
N MET A 153 -3.13 -9.20 -10.60
CA MET A 153 -4.10 -9.43 -11.67
C MET A 153 -3.33 -9.45 -12.99
N ALA A 154 -2.77 -10.61 -13.34
CA ALA A 154 -2.06 -10.78 -14.59
C ALA A 154 -3.06 -11.04 -15.73
N LEU A 155 -2.76 -10.55 -16.93
CA LEU A 155 -3.53 -10.85 -18.12
C LEU A 155 -3.45 -12.35 -18.48
N GLU A 156 -4.43 -12.79 -19.25
CA GLU A 156 -4.37 -14.09 -19.89
C GLU A 156 -3.27 -14.15 -20.96
N ASN A 157 -2.88 -15.36 -21.34
CA ASN A 157 -1.80 -15.54 -22.31
C ASN A 157 -2.19 -14.94 -23.67
N GLY A 158 -1.34 -14.06 -24.21
CA GLY A 158 -1.55 -13.42 -25.51
C GLY A 158 -2.55 -12.25 -25.52
N ARG A 159 -3.14 -11.89 -24.38
CA ARG A 159 -4.03 -10.72 -24.27
C ARG A 159 -3.24 -9.46 -23.92
N PHE A 160 -3.73 -8.34 -24.45
CA PHE A 160 -3.44 -6.99 -23.97
C PHE A 160 -4.56 -6.47 -23.05
N PRO A 161 -4.32 -5.43 -22.26
CA PRO A 161 -5.32 -4.75 -21.42
C PRO A 161 -6.56 -4.32 -22.21
N GLU A 162 -7.71 -4.22 -21.55
CA GLU A 162 -8.93 -3.67 -22.16
C GLU A 162 -8.94 -2.13 -22.09
N GLU A 163 -9.74 -1.49 -22.94
CA GLU A 163 -9.92 -0.03 -22.83
C GLU A 163 -10.65 0.31 -21.52
N ALA A 164 -10.01 1.14 -20.70
CA ALA A 164 -10.55 1.59 -19.43
C ALA A 164 -10.62 3.11 -19.38
N ARG A 165 -11.74 3.63 -18.88
CA ARG A 165 -11.98 5.07 -18.70
C ARG A 165 -11.82 5.54 -17.25
N ASP A 166 -11.99 4.64 -16.29
CA ASP A 166 -11.84 4.94 -14.88
C ASP A 166 -10.36 4.88 -14.48
N PRO A 167 -9.77 5.98 -13.95
CA PRO A 167 -8.41 5.96 -13.43
C PRO A 167 -8.13 4.96 -12.30
N ALA A 168 -9.16 4.44 -11.64
CA ALA A 168 -9.03 3.40 -10.62
C ALA A 168 -8.89 1.99 -11.20
N ASP A 169 -9.23 1.80 -12.48
CA ASP A 169 -9.11 0.53 -13.17
C ASP A 169 -7.61 0.17 -13.41
N PRO A 170 -7.19 -1.09 -13.16
CA PRO A 170 -5.81 -1.51 -13.42
C PRO A 170 -5.35 -1.30 -14.87
N ASP A 171 -6.25 -1.40 -15.84
CA ASP A 171 -5.95 -1.30 -17.27
C ASP A 171 -5.91 0.15 -17.79
N TYR A 172 -6.38 1.12 -16.99
CA TYR A 172 -6.38 2.55 -17.36
C TYR A 172 -4.99 3.07 -17.68
N LEU A 173 -3.94 2.51 -17.05
CA LEU A 173 -2.56 2.86 -17.33
C LEU A 173 -2.24 2.76 -18.83
N PHE A 174 -2.73 1.70 -19.48
CA PHE A 174 -2.44 1.39 -20.87
C PHE A 174 -3.27 2.24 -21.82
N THR A 175 -4.52 2.53 -21.44
CA THR A 175 -5.35 3.51 -22.17
C THR A 175 -4.73 4.91 -22.11
N LYS A 176 -4.31 5.36 -20.92
CA LYS A 176 -3.67 6.66 -20.70
C LYS A 176 -2.41 6.85 -21.56
N TYR A 177 -1.58 5.82 -21.66
CA TYR A 177 -0.33 5.87 -22.42
C TYR A 177 -0.46 5.33 -23.85
N LYS A 178 -1.67 5.09 -24.35
CA LYS A 178 -1.97 4.66 -25.72
C LYS A 178 -1.22 3.37 -26.11
N GLY A 179 -1.19 2.39 -25.22
CA GLY A 179 -0.69 1.05 -25.49
C GLY A 179 -1.60 0.26 -26.44
N GLU A 180 -1.14 -0.92 -26.86
CA GLU A 180 -2.00 -1.89 -27.53
C GLU A 180 -3.07 -2.40 -26.56
N LEU A 181 -4.31 -2.53 -27.05
CA LEU A 181 -5.47 -2.90 -26.26
C LEU A 181 -6.19 -4.07 -26.93
N SER A 182 -6.72 -4.99 -26.12
CA SER A 182 -7.62 -6.02 -26.62
C SER A 182 -9.06 -5.52 -26.67
N ALA A 183 -9.87 -6.10 -27.56
CA ALA A 183 -11.32 -5.97 -27.45
C ALA A 183 -11.82 -6.58 -26.12
N PRO A 184 -12.91 -6.08 -25.53
CA PRO A 184 -13.51 -6.68 -24.35
C PRO A 184 -13.82 -8.17 -24.53
N TYR A 185 -13.81 -8.94 -23.44
CA TYR A 185 -14.31 -10.31 -23.51
C TYR A 185 -15.74 -10.34 -24.05
N PRO A 186 -16.09 -11.31 -24.92
CA PRO A 186 -17.47 -11.53 -25.29
C PRO A 186 -18.34 -11.75 -24.05
N PRO A 187 -19.58 -11.25 -24.02
CA PRO A 187 -20.48 -11.47 -22.90
C PRO A 187 -20.68 -12.98 -22.67
N PHE A 188 -20.86 -13.37 -21.41
CA PHE A 188 -21.24 -14.73 -21.07
C PHE A 188 -22.72 -14.94 -21.38
N GLU A 189 -23.00 -15.62 -22.49
CA GLU A 189 -24.37 -15.70 -23.02
C GLU A 189 -25.12 -16.97 -22.58
N ILE A 190 -24.44 -18.10 -22.46
CA ILE A 190 -25.10 -19.42 -22.33
C ILE A 190 -24.36 -20.29 -21.30
N MET A 191 -25.12 -20.97 -20.43
CA MET A 191 -24.63 -22.01 -19.54
C MET A 191 -25.50 -23.26 -19.62
N ASP A 192 -24.90 -24.39 -19.97
CA ASP A 192 -25.54 -25.70 -19.84
C ASP A 192 -25.13 -26.36 -18.52
N GLY A 193 -26.10 -26.92 -17.81
CA GLY A 193 -25.91 -27.62 -16.55
C GLY A 193 -26.61 -28.98 -16.54
N LEU A 194 -26.16 -29.87 -15.66
CA LEU A 194 -26.78 -31.18 -15.45
C LEU A 194 -26.91 -31.43 -13.95
N ILE A 195 -28.14 -31.48 -13.46
CA ILE A 195 -28.41 -31.87 -12.07
C ILE A 195 -28.56 -33.39 -12.02
N ILE A 196 -27.82 -34.03 -11.11
CA ILE A 196 -27.85 -35.48 -10.93
C ILE A 196 -28.32 -35.79 -9.51
N ASP A 197 -29.38 -36.60 -9.37
CA ASP A 197 -29.75 -37.19 -8.09
C ASP A 197 -28.75 -38.32 -7.77
N PRO A 198 -27.89 -38.19 -6.76
CA PRO A 198 -26.85 -39.18 -6.47
C PRO A 198 -27.40 -40.50 -5.94
N LYS A 199 -28.65 -40.55 -5.43
CA LYS A 199 -29.28 -41.76 -4.89
C LYS A 199 -30.06 -42.53 -5.96
N ARG A 200 -30.71 -41.82 -6.87
CA ARG A 200 -31.58 -42.41 -7.90
C ARG A 200 -30.97 -42.43 -9.30
N GLY A 201 -29.85 -41.74 -9.50
CA GLY A 201 -29.19 -41.61 -10.80
C GLY A 201 -29.99 -40.80 -11.82
N ALA A 202 -31.07 -40.14 -11.41
CA ALA A 202 -31.88 -39.29 -12.27
C ALA A 202 -31.04 -38.08 -12.73
N LYS A 203 -31.09 -37.77 -14.02
CA LYS A 203 -30.35 -36.66 -14.64
C LYS A 203 -31.34 -35.65 -15.20
N LEU A 204 -31.18 -34.38 -14.83
CA LEU A 204 -32.01 -33.28 -15.28
C LEU A 204 -31.12 -32.23 -15.96
N PRO A 205 -31.11 -32.14 -17.31
CA PRO A 205 -30.38 -31.11 -18.01
C PRO A 205 -31.06 -29.75 -17.83
N HIS A 206 -30.26 -28.69 -17.68
CA HIS A 206 -30.71 -27.30 -17.61
C HIS A 206 -29.93 -26.47 -18.63
N HIS A 207 -30.65 -25.62 -19.34
CA HIS A 207 -30.09 -24.66 -20.28
C HIS A 207 -30.43 -23.26 -19.78
N PHE A 208 -29.41 -22.45 -19.52
CA PHE A 208 -29.55 -21.05 -19.16
C PHE A 208 -29.09 -20.20 -20.33
N ASP A 209 -30.02 -19.46 -20.93
CA ASP A 209 -29.74 -18.46 -21.98
C ASP A 209 -29.92 -17.07 -21.39
N LEU A 210 -28.80 -16.42 -21.07
CA LEU A 210 -28.77 -15.11 -20.40
C LEU A 210 -29.09 -13.96 -21.35
N ARG A 211 -29.18 -14.21 -22.67
CA ARG A 211 -29.63 -13.21 -23.64
C ARG A 211 -31.12 -12.92 -23.54
N LYS A 212 -31.88 -13.79 -22.85
CA LYS A 212 -33.34 -13.76 -22.80
C LYS A 212 -33.90 -13.09 -21.54
N SER A 213 -33.07 -12.48 -20.69
CA SER A 213 -33.53 -11.88 -19.42
C SER A 213 -34.20 -10.51 -19.53
N ASP A 214 -34.55 -10.06 -20.74
CA ASP A 214 -35.39 -8.88 -20.95
C ASP A 214 -36.74 -9.30 -21.55
N GLY A 215 -37.73 -9.52 -20.69
CA GLY A 215 -39.15 -9.53 -21.08
C GLY A 215 -39.91 -10.80 -20.73
N GLN A 216 -40.46 -10.81 -19.51
CA GLN A 216 -41.83 -11.27 -19.23
C GLN A 216 -42.20 -10.88 -17.78
N ASP A 217 -42.86 -9.72 -17.64
CA ASP A 217 -43.87 -9.47 -16.60
C ASP A 217 -45.14 -10.27 -16.93
#